data_AF-A0A4U7B1B2-F1
#
_entry.id   AF-A0A4U7B1B2-F1
#
_cell.length_a   1.000
_cell.length_b   1.000
_cell.length_c   1.000
_cell.angle_alpha   90.00
_cell.angle_beta   90.00
_cell.angle_gamma   90.00
#
_symmetry.space_group_name_H-M   'P 1'
#
loop_
_entity.id
_entity.type
_entity.pdbx_description
1 polymer ?
#
loop_
_entity_poly.entity_id
_entity_poly.type
_entity_poly.pdbx_seq_one_letter_code
_entity_poly.pdbx_strand_id
1 'polypeptide(L)'
;MRSPHSPLLTPSQLVGAQDLITPNDADEPTHQSPSLVPFTSITEAHDTLGHFHHVHTCNAPYQNLHATAPLRTARTHKSALALSTWSSALRTFLNTRGAALTPVERSAANVLKMQSLIYMTTLKLDNAQLSLTNQLHWDAHIATFERVVSLAEAIYGISPPTSPASTSGDVRRLEPTFTLDIGIVAPLFDVACRCRDPGIRRRAVHVLTLSDRQEGIYSSGLAAIIARGVIEVEEEGLDVKVAGDVPGWKRVVRVGRSFDGEGRRARLEFFTMGMGEGQGEGAPVVRVVDF
;
A
#
# COMPACT_ATOMS: atom_id res chain seq x y z
N MET A 1 -30.27 -15.66 -47.98
CA MET A 1 -29.19 -14.92 -48.67
C MET A 1 -29.15 -13.50 -48.10
N ARG A 2 -27.96 -13.05 -47.68
CA ARG A 2 -27.52 -11.68 -47.30
C ARG A 2 -27.88 -11.13 -45.90
N SER A 3 -26.82 -10.92 -45.12
CA SER A 3 -26.69 -10.00 -43.97
C SER A 3 -26.93 -8.54 -44.35
N PRO A 4 -27.06 -7.66 -43.34
CA PRO A 4 -26.44 -6.34 -43.39
C PRO A 4 -25.50 -6.11 -42.20
N HIS A 5 -24.33 -5.57 -42.52
CA HIS A 5 -23.30 -5.08 -41.63
C HIS A 5 -23.77 -3.85 -40.84
N SER A 6 -23.44 -3.78 -39.55
CA SER A 6 -23.44 -2.52 -38.78
C SER A 6 -22.05 -1.86 -38.90
N PRO A 7 -21.95 -0.55 -39.18
CA PRO A 7 -20.66 0.12 -39.29
C PRO A 7 -20.06 0.46 -37.91
N LEU A 8 -18.74 0.30 -37.81
CA LEU A 8 -17.88 0.72 -36.71
C LEU A 8 -17.78 2.26 -36.68
N LEU A 9 -18.06 2.86 -35.52
CA LEU A 9 -17.87 4.30 -35.29
C LEU A 9 -16.39 4.60 -35.00
N THR A 10 -15.85 5.60 -35.70
CA THR A 10 -14.49 6.12 -35.57
C THR A 10 -14.37 7.18 -34.47
N PRO A 11 -13.20 7.32 -33.80
CA PRO A 11 -13.00 8.20 -32.65
C PRO A 11 -12.73 9.64 -33.09
N SER A 12 -13.76 10.38 -33.50
CA SER A 12 -13.63 11.83 -33.77
C SER A 12 -14.86 12.66 -33.39
N GLN A 13 -15.69 12.17 -32.47
CA GLN A 13 -16.80 12.95 -31.91
C GLN A 13 -16.82 12.87 -30.38
N LEU A 14 -15.95 13.67 -29.76
CA LEU A 14 -16.06 14.16 -28.39
C LEU A 14 -15.19 15.42 -28.30
N VAL A 15 -15.74 16.54 -28.77
CA VAL A 15 -15.25 17.89 -28.47
C VAL A 15 -16.05 18.40 -27.29
N GLY A 16 -15.35 18.79 -26.21
CA GLY A 16 -15.97 19.44 -25.06
C GLY A 16 -15.25 19.20 -23.72
N ALA A 17 -13.93 19.33 -23.67
CA ALA A 17 -13.18 19.45 -22.41
C ALA A 17 -11.85 20.22 -22.64
N GLN A 18 -11.94 21.37 -23.30
CA GLN A 18 -10.86 22.37 -23.32
C GLN A 18 -11.16 23.39 -22.24
N ASP A 19 -10.73 23.06 -21.02
CA ASP A 19 -10.35 23.98 -19.93
C ASP A 19 -9.62 23.15 -18.83
N LEU A 20 -8.72 22.26 -19.25
CA LEU A 20 -7.73 21.70 -18.33
C LEU A 20 -6.63 22.75 -18.18
N ILE A 21 -6.73 23.52 -17.09
CA ILE A 21 -5.66 24.33 -16.54
C ILE A 21 -4.38 23.51 -16.57
N THR A 22 -3.45 23.84 -17.46
CA THR A 22 -2.07 23.37 -17.38
C THR A 22 -1.47 24.01 -16.14
N PRO A 23 -1.03 23.24 -15.13
CA PRO A 23 -0.26 23.83 -14.04
C PRO A 23 1.01 24.40 -14.66
N ASN A 24 1.19 25.70 -14.53
CA ASN A 24 2.43 26.36 -14.88
C ASN A 24 3.52 25.78 -13.97
N ASP A 25 4.62 25.26 -14.53
CA ASP A 25 5.77 24.71 -13.76
C ASP A 25 6.43 25.78 -12.85
N ALA A 26 5.97 27.03 -12.91
CA ALA A 26 6.40 28.15 -12.08
C ALA A 26 5.63 28.29 -10.74
N ASP A 27 4.59 27.49 -10.50
CA ASP A 27 3.73 27.56 -9.31
C ASP A 27 3.95 26.36 -8.36
N GLU A 28 5.15 25.75 -8.38
CA GLU A 28 5.56 24.88 -7.27
C GLU A 28 5.59 25.77 -6.02
N PRO A 29 4.68 25.57 -5.03
CA PRO A 29 4.82 26.29 -3.78
C PRO A 29 6.23 25.99 -3.29
N THR A 30 6.92 27.00 -2.77
CA THR A 30 8.15 26.84 -2.01
C THR A 30 7.85 25.99 -0.78
N HIS A 31 7.65 24.70 -0.99
CA HIS A 31 7.47 23.71 0.05
C HIS A 31 8.84 23.62 0.70
N GLN A 32 8.92 24.28 1.85
CA GLN A 32 10.04 24.17 2.77
C GLN A 32 10.48 22.72 2.80
N SER A 33 11.72 22.48 2.38
CA SER A 33 12.45 21.26 2.72
C SER A 33 12.17 20.97 4.19
N PRO A 34 11.84 19.72 4.59
CA PRO A 34 11.55 19.41 5.99
C PRO A 34 12.71 19.94 6.83
N SER A 35 12.41 20.99 7.58
CA SER A 35 13.43 21.73 8.29
C SER A 35 14.07 20.80 9.31
N LEU A 36 15.34 21.02 9.63
CA LEU A 36 16.06 20.35 10.73
C LEU A 36 15.43 20.60 12.12
N VAL A 37 14.31 21.31 12.19
CA VAL A 37 13.61 21.65 13.42
C VAL A 37 12.94 20.38 13.96
N PRO A 38 13.19 20.00 15.23
CA PRO A 38 12.49 18.88 15.85
C PRO A 38 10.98 19.12 15.87
N PHE A 39 10.19 18.08 15.62
CA PHE A 39 8.74 18.15 15.85
C PHE A 39 8.44 18.52 17.30
N THR A 40 7.35 19.25 17.48
CA THR A 40 6.84 19.66 18.80
C THR A 40 5.68 18.78 19.26
N SER A 41 5.01 18.09 18.32
CA SER A 41 3.88 17.20 18.60
C SER A 41 3.77 16.05 17.58
N ILE A 42 3.00 15.01 17.94
CA ILE A 42 2.65 13.92 17.02
C ILE A 42 1.78 14.42 15.87
N THR A 43 0.87 15.36 16.13
CA THR A 43 0.00 15.95 15.10
C THR A 43 0.81 16.68 14.03
N GLU A 44 1.80 17.48 14.43
CA GLU A 44 2.71 18.15 13.48
C GLU A 44 3.46 17.14 12.59
N ALA A 45 3.96 16.06 13.20
CA ALA A 45 4.61 14.99 12.44
C ALA A 45 3.63 14.29 11.47
N HIS A 46 2.38 14.10 11.89
CA HIS A 46 1.32 13.52 11.07
C HIS A 46 0.98 14.40 9.87
N ASP A 47 0.72 15.69 10.09
CA ASP A 47 0.30 16.61 9.02
C ASP A 47 1.40 16.77 7.96
N THR A 48 2.66 16.83 8.39
CA THR A 48 3.81 16.90 7.47
C THR A 48 4.01 15.60 6.67
N LEU A 49 3.70 14.43 7.24
CA LEU A 49 3.71 13.16 6.50
C LEU A 49 2.53 13.05 5.54
N GLY A 50 1.34 13.52 5.93
CA GLY A 50 0.17 13.59 5.07
C GLY A 50 0.43 14.46 3.83
N HIS A 51 1.04 15.63 4.03
CA HIS A 51 1.50 16.47 2.91
C HIS A 51 2.50 15.74 2.01
N PHE A 52 3.47 15.05 2.60
CA PHE A 52 4.44 14.24 1.86
C PHE A 52 3.73 13.17 1.00
N HIS A 53 2.78 12.43 1.56
CA HIS A 53 2.03 11.39 0.86
C HIS A 53 1.21 11.97 -0.31
N HIS A 54 0.54 13.11 -0.09
CA HIS A 54 -0.21 13.79 -1.13
C HIS A 54 0.68 14.16 -2.32
N VAL A 55 1.81 14.83 -2.05
CA VAL A 55 2.75 15.29 -3.09
C VAL A 55 3.42 14.12 -3.82
N HIS A 56 3.88 13.12 -3.09
CA HIS A 56 4.79 12.10 -3.62
C HIS A 56 4.16 10.74 -3.91
N THR A 57 2.92 10.50 -3.52
CA THR A 57 2.22 9.24 -3.81
C THR A 57 0.94 9.48 -4.60
N CYS A 58 0.09 10.41 -4.20
CA CYS A 58 -1.17 10.68 -4.92
C CYS A 58 -0.94 11.48 -6.21
N ASN A 59 -0.13 12.54 -6.16
CA ASN A 59 0.12 13.39 -7.33
C ASN A 59 1.26 12.86 -8.21
N ALA A 60 2.15 12.03 -7.67
CA ALA A 60 3.32 11.55 -8.40
C ALA A 60 2.99 10.79 -9.70
N PRO A 61 1.99 9.88 -9.77
CA PRO A 61 1.61 9.23 -11.02
C PRO A 61 1.22 10.22 -12.11
N TYR A 62 0.43 11.25 -11.77
CA TYR A 62 0.02 12.31 -12.70
C TYR A 62 1.21 13.17 -13.14
N GLN A 63 2.03 13.61 -12.18
CA GLN A 63 3.22 14.41 -12.46
C GLN A 63 4.27 13.65 -13.28
N ASN A 64 4.38 12.34 -13.07
CA ASN A 64 5.36 11.48 -13.72
C ASN A 64 4.87 10.88 -15.04
N LEU A 65 3.56 10.92 -15.33
CA LEU A 65 2.99 10.41 -16.58
C LEU A 65 3.61 11.08 -17.82
N HIS A 66 3.94 12.37 -17.70
CA HIS A 66 4.52 13.17 -18.78
C HIS A 66 5.99 13.53 -18.57
N ALA A 67 6.61 13.09 -17.47
CA ALA A 67 8.00 13.48 -17.15
C ALA A 67 9.02 12.52 -17.78
N THR A 68 10.15 13.07 -18.22
CA THR A 68 11.28 12.28 -18.74
C THR A 68 11.88 11.39 -17.65
N ALA A 69 12.56 10.30 -18.04
CA ALA A 69 13.21 9.40 -17.07
C ALA A 69 14.14 10.13 -16.09
N PRO A 70 15.02 11.08 -16.51
CA PRO A 70 15.85 11.84 -15.58
C PRO A 70 15.04 12.68 -14.57
N LEU A 71 13.95 13.31 -15.00
CA LEU A 71 13.09 14.11 -14.12
C LEU A 71 12.38 13.24 -13.08
N ARG A 72 11.89 12.06 -13.47
CA ARG A 72 11.29 11.09 -12.54
C ARG A 72 12.30 10.63 -11.47
N THR A 73 13.52 10.31 -11.88
CA THR A 73 14.61 9.93 -10.96
C THR A 73 14.99 11.08 -10.02
N ALA A 74 15.10 12.31 -10.52
CA ALA A 74 15.42 13.46 -9.68
C ALA A 74 14.32 13.73 -8.63
N ARG A 75 13.04 13.63 -9.02
CA ARG A 75 11.90 13.79 -8.11
C ARG A 75 11.88 12.72 -7.03
N THR A 76 12.00 11.45 -7.41
CA THR A 76 12.01 10.31 -6.47
C THR A 76 13.19 10.38 -5.50
N HIS A 77 14.37 10.83 -5.96
CA HIS A 77 15.53 11.07 -5.10
C HIS A 77 15.28 12.20 -4.09
N LYS A 78 14.71 13.34 -4.53
CA LYS A 78 14.32 14.46 -3.65
C LYS A 78 13.33 14.00 -2.59
N SER A 79 12.32 13.22 -2.97
CA SER A 79 11.34 12.64 -2.04
C SER A 79 11.98 11.71 -1.01
N ALA A 80 12.89 10.83 -1.45
CA ALA A 80 13.58 9.90 -0.54
C ALA A 80 14.43 10.65 0.49
N LEU A 81 15.14 11.70 0.08
CA LEU A 81 15.91 12.55 0.99
C LEU A 81 14.99 13.26 1.99
N ALA A 82 13.90 13.87 1.52
CA ALA A 82 12.93 14.55 2.38
C ALA A 82 12.32 13.60 3.42
N LEU A 83 11.90 12.40 3.02
CA LEU A 83 11.35 11.40 3.95
C LEU A 83 12.41 10.88 4.93
N SER A 84 13.67 10.77 4.51
CA SER A 84 14.77 10.37 5.39
C SER A 84 15.02 11.41 6.47
N THR A 85 15.02 12.69 6.10
CA THR A 85 15.12 13.81 7.04
C THR A 85 13.94 13.82 8.00
N TRP A 86 12.71 13.70 7.47
CA TRP A 86 11.49 13.61 8.27
C TRP A 86 11.54 12.45 9.28
N SER A 87 12.00 11.26 8.84
CA SER A 87 12.10 10.07 9.69
C SER A 87 13.13 10.25 10.81
N SER A 88 14.25 10.93 10.52
CA SER A 88 15.26 11.29 11.52
C SER A 88 14.73 12.29 12.54
N ALA A 89 13.96 13.29 12.10
CA ALA A 89 13.31 14.26 12.97
C ALA A 89 12.28 13.58 13.91
N LEU A 90 11.45 12.67 13.38
CA LEU A 90 10.49 11.89 14.17
C LEU A 90 11.21 11.02 15.20
N ARG A 91 12.27 10.32 14.81
CA ARG A 91 13.06 9.50 15.73
C ARG A 91 13.65 10.35 16.86
N THR A 92 14.20 11.51 16.54
CA THR A 92 14.75 12.45 17.53
C THR A 92 13.67 12.91 18.51
N PHE A 93 12.51 13.34 18.00
CA PHE A 93 11.36 13.73 18.82
C PHE A 93 10.92 12.60 19.77
N LEU A 94 10.74 11.39 19.24
CA LEU A 94 10.29 10.24 20.03
C LEU A 94 11.33 9.78 21.05
N ASN A 95 12.62 9.93 20.77
CA ASN A 95 13.67 9.63 21.76
C ASN A 95 13.65 10.63 22.92
N THR A 96 13.39 11.91 22.64
CA THR A 96 13.31 12.94 23.67
C THR A 96 12.03 12.84 24.50
N ARG A 97 10.89 12.55 23.87
CA ARG A 97 9.56 12.53 24.52
C ARG A 97 9.06 11.15 24.92
N GLY A 98 9.76 10.07 24.57
CA GLY A 98 9.22 8.71 24.55
C GLY A 98 8.65 8.19 25.88
N ALA A 99 9.24 8.58 27.01
CA ALA A 99 8.74 8.23 28.34
C ALA A 99 7.48 9.01 28.75
N ALA A 100 7.28 10.20 28.17
CA ALA A 100 6.14 11.09 28.46
C ALA A 100 4.96 10.89 27.51
N LEU A 101 5.08 10.07 26.46
CA LEU A 101 3.98 9.81 25.52
C LEU A 101 2.87 8.98 26.17
N THR A 102 1.65 9.49 26.05
CA THR A 102 0.42 8.76 26.37
C THR A 102 0.28 7.51 25.50
N PRO A 103 -0.56 6.53 25.88
CA PRO A 103 -0.83 5.36 25.05
C PRO A 103 -1.35 5.73 23.65
N VAL A 104 -2.21 6.75 23.55
CA VAL A 104 -2.77 7.22 22.28
C VAL A 104 -1.68 7.83 21.38
N GLU A 105 -0.82 8.70 21.93
CA GLU A 105 0.31 9.28 21.19
C GLU A 105 1.31 8.20 20.74
N ARG A 106 1.51 7.15 21.55
CA ARG A 106 2.36 6.02 21.21
C ARG A 106 1.80 5.22 20.04
N SER A 107 0.49 4.96 20.04
CA SER A 107 -0.19 4.31 18.92
C SER A 107 -0.12 5.16 17.65
N ALA A 108 -0.38 6.47 17.75
CA ALA A 108 -0.24 7.39 16.63
C ALA A 108 1.21 7.44 16.09
N ALA A 109 2.22 7.46 16.97
CA ALA A 109 3.63 7.36 16.58
C ALA A 109 3.94 6.05 15.85
N ASN A 110 3.31 4.94 16.24
CA ASN A 110 3.48 3.66 15.55
C ASN A 110 2.84 3.68 14.15
N VAL A 111 1.67 4.32 13.97
CA VAL A 111 1.07 4.55 12.65
C VAL A 111 2.03 5.32 11.74
N LEU A 112 2.60 6.43 12.23
CA LEU A 112 3.56 7.25 11.48
C LEU A 112 4.83 6.46 11.09
N LYS A 113 5.32 5.60 11.97
CA LYS A 113 6.44 4.68 11.67
C LYS A 113 6.06 3.68 10.59
N MET A 114 4.89 3.07 10.66
CA MET A 114 4.43 2.10 9.65
C MET A 114 4.37 2.75 8.27
N GLN A 115 3.73 3.91 8.16
CA GLN A 115 3.58 4.64 6.91
C GLN A 115 4.94 5.04 6.32
N SER A 116 5.80 5.66 7.13
CA SER A 116 7.13 6.08 6.66
C SER A 116 8.03 4.91 6.24
N LEU A 117 7.93 3.75 6.90
CA LEU A 117 8.65 2.54 6.49
C LEU A 117 8.21 2.05 5.11
N ILE A 118 6.89 2.03 4.84
CA ILE A 118 6.36 1.64 3.54
C ILE A 118 6.76 2.65 2.46
N TYR A 119 6.55 3.95 2.69
CA TYR A 119 6.91 4.99 1.73
C TYR A 119 8.41 4.98 1.40
N MET A 120 9.27 4.81 2.40
CA MET A 120 10.71 4.72 2.19
C MET A 120 11.10 3.49 1.37
N THR A 121 10.43 2.35 1.61
CA THR A 121 10.69 1.11 0.86
C THR A 121 10.29 1.28 -0.61
N THR A 122 9.10 1.81 -0.87
CA THR A 122 8.62 2.08 -2.23
C THR A 122 9.54 3.06 -2.96
N LEU A 123 9.90 4.19 -2.33
CA LEU A 123 10.81 5.17 -2.94
C LEU A 123 12.20 4.60 -3.26
N LYS A 124 12.74 3.72 -2.41
CA LYS A 124 14.02 3.06 -2.67
C LYS A 124 13.95 2.17 -3.91
N LEU A 125 12.90 1.39 -4.04
CA LEU A 125 12.70 0.52 -5.20
C LEU A 125 12.40 1.30 -6.48
N ASP A 126 11.66 2.41 -6.37
CA ASP A 126 11.39 3.30 -7.51
C ASP A 126 12.67 4.02 -7.97
N ASN A 127 13.48 4.54 -7.04
CA ASN A 127 14.78 5.18 -7.34
C ASN A 127 15.74 4.22 -8.05
N ALA A 128 15.72 2.95 -7.67
CA ALA A 128 16.52 1.91 -8.30
C ALA A 128 15.91 1.38 -9.61
N GLN A 129 14.72 1.86 -10.01
CA GLN A 129 13.93 1.36 -11.15
C GLN A 129 13.59 -0.14 -11.05
N LEU A 130 13.49 -0.65 -9.81
CA LEU A 130 13.31 -2.06 -9.49
C LEU A 130 11.84 -2.43 -9.23
N SER A 131 11.05 -1.45 -8.78
CA SER A 131 9.63 -1.62 -8.41
C SER A 131 8.77 -2.14 -9.57
N LEU A 132 9.10 -1.74 -10.81
CA LEU A 132 8.34 -2.06 -12.03
C LEU A 132 8.91 -3.23 -12.83
N THR A 133 10.16 -3.63 -12.57
CA THR A 133 10.86 -4.60 -13.40
C THR A 133 10.73 -6.02 -12.87
N ASN A 134 10.72 -6.18 -11.54
CA ASN A 134 10.56 -7.49 -10.91
C ASN A 134 10.03 -7.35 -9.48
N GLN A 135 8.92 -8.02 -9.18
CA GLN A 135 8.35 -8.05 -7.84
C GLN A 135 9.22 -8.77 -6.79
N LEU A 136 10.25 -9.51 -7.20
CA LEU A 136 11.12 -10.18 -6.25
C LEU A 136 11.99 -9.20 -5.43
N HIS A 137 12.17 -7.97 -5.89
CA HIS A 137 12.98 -6.97 -5.18
C HIS A 137 12.40 -6.57 -3.82
N TRP A 138 11.11 -6.79 -3.58
CA TRP A 138 10.49 -6.56 -2.27
C TRP A 138 11.06 -7.46 -1.17
N ASP A 139 11.64 -8.61 -1.51
CA ASP A 139 12.20 -9.55 -0.52
C ASP A 139 13.39 -8.95 0.25
N ALA A 140 14.12 -8.01 -0.35
CA ALA A 140 15.20 -7.28 0.32
C ALA A 140 14.71 -6.44 1.52
N HIS A 141 13.39 -6.31 1.68
CA HIS A 141 12.74 -5.50 2.70
C HIS A 141 11.83 -6.31 3.65
N ILE A 142 11.96 -7.63 3.68
CA ILE A 142 11.23 -8.51 4.62
C ILE A 142 11.32 -8.04 6.08
N ALA A 143 12.50 -7.64 6.53
CA ALA A 143 12.68 -7.10 7.89
C ALA A 143 11.88 -5.80 8.14
N THR A 144 11.71 -4.97 7.11
CA THR A 144 10.86 -3.78 7.20
C THR A 144 9.39 -4.17 7.34
N PHE A 145 8.93 -5.15 6.56
CA PHE A 145 7.56 -5.65 6.64
C PHE A 145 7.24 -6.29 8.00
N GLU A 146 8.15 -7.09 8.55
CA GLU A 146 8.04 -7.62 9.91
C GLU A 146 7.84 -6.50 10.94
N ARG A 147 8.61 -5.42 10.81
CA ARG A 147 8.51 -4.27 11.71
C ARG A 147 7.18 -3.55 11.57
N VAL A 148 6.65 -3.40 10.34
CA VAL A 148 5.34 -2.78 10.09
C VAL A 148 4.23 -3.59 10.77
N VAL A 149 4.24 -4.92 10.61
CA VAL A 149 3.24 -5.81 11.24
C VAL A 149 3.34 -5.77 12.75
N SER A 150 4.54 -5.85 13.31
CA SER A 150 4.78 -5.79 14.76
C SER A 150 4.29 -4.48 15.37
N LEU A 151 4.44 -3.35 14.67
CA LEU A 151 3.92 -2.06 15.11
C LEU A 151 2.39 -2.05 15.13
N ALA A 152 1.74 -2.66 14.12
CA ALA A 152 0.29 -2.78 14.04
C ALA A 152 -0.28 -3.66 15.15
N GLU A 153 0.35 -4.81 15.40
CA GLU A 153 0.00 -5.70 16.49
C GLU A 153 0.13 -5.00 17.85
N ALA A 154 1.20 -4.21 18.05
CA ALA A 154 1.39 -3.43 19.25
C ALA A 154 0.32 -2.33 19.45
N ILE A 155 -0.19 -1.71 18.38
CA ILE A 155 -1.29 -0.75 18.45
C ILE A 155 -2.56 -1.43 19.00
N TYR A 156 -2.79 -2.68 18.61
CA TYR A 156 -4.00 -3.42 18.94
C TYR A 156 -3.84 -4.39 20.12
N GLY A 157 -2.65 -4.47 20.73
CA GLY A 157 -2.37 -5.42 21.80
C GLY A 157 -2.44 -6.88 21.36
N ILE A 158 -2.25 -7.16 20.07
CA ILE A 158 -2.25 -8.52 19.52
C ILE A 158 -0.88 -9.15 19.83
N SER A 159 -0.88 -10.31 20.46
CA SER A 159 0.34 -11.09 20.68
C SER A 159 0.48 -12.18 19.61
N PRO A 160 1.70 -12.52 19.17
CA PRO A 160 1.88 -13.62 18.23
C PRO A 160 1.35 -14.92 18.85
N PRO A 161 0.71 -15.80 18.06
CA PRO A 161 0.18 -17.07 18.57
C PRO A 161 1.34 -17.95 19.04
N THR A 162 1.67 -17.87 20.33
CA THR A 162 2.89 -18.50 20.87
C THR A 162 2.66 -19.94 21.31
N SER A 163 1.48 -20.53 21.07
CA SER A 163 1.20 -21.95 21.35
C SER A 163 -0.01 -22.47 20.56
N PRO A 164 0.05 -23.70 20.02
CA PRO A 164 -1.07 -24.35 19.34
C PRO A 164 -2.21 -24.81 20.28
N ALA A 165 -2.17 -24.43 21.56
CA ALA A 165 -3.07 -24.95 22.61
C ALA A 165 -4.13 -23.96 23.13
N SER A 166 -4.20 -22.71 22.64
CA SER A 166 -5.28 -21.79 23.02
C SER A 166 -6.49 -21.94 22.08
N THR A 167 -7.10 -23.11 22.09
CA THR A 167 -8.42 -23.35 21.48
C THR A 167 -9.50 -22.94 22.47
N SER A 168 -9.74 -21.62 22.64
CA SER A 168 -10.97 -21.01 23.19
C SER A 168 -10.70 -19.56 23.64
N GLY A 169 -10.24 -18.71 22.73
CA GLY A 169 -10.23 -17.26 22.93
C GLY A 169 -11.20 -16.68 21.92
N ASP A 170 -12.32 -16.15 22.37
CA ASP A 170 -13.24 -15.37 21.55
C ASP A 170 -12.40 -14.37 20.74
N VAL A 171 -12.41 -14.51 19.40
CA VAL A 171 -11.63 -13.62 18.53
C VAL A 171 -12.33 -12.28 18.60
N ARG A 172 -12.01 -11.47 19.63
CA ARG A 172 -12.58 -10.15 19.82
C ARG A 172 -12.17 -9.31 18.63
N ARG A 173 -13.10 -9.15 17.69
CA ARG A 173 -13.06 -8.04 16.75
C ARG A 173 -12.98 -6.77 17.57
N LEU A 174 -12.13 -5.87 17.13
CA LEU A 174 -12.01 -4.57 17.74
C LEU A 174 -13.26 -3.75 17.41
N GLU A 175 -13.53 -2.73 18.22
CA GLU A 175 -14.67 -1.85 17.98
C GLU A 175 -14.54 -1.18 16.60
N PRO A 176 -15.65 -1.08 15.84
CA PRO A 176 -15.64 -0.41 14.56
C PRO A 176 -15.12 1.02 14.65
N THR A 177 -14.21 1.40 13.76
CA THR A 177 -13.65 2.77 13.72
C THR A 177 -13.68 3.37 12.33
N PHE A 178 -13.96 4.68 12.26
CA PHE A 178 -13.93 5.47 11.03
C PHE A 178 -13.00 6.68 11.19
N THR A 179 -12.16 6.93 10.19
CA THR A 179 -11.38 8.16 10.05
C THR A 179 -11.24 8.54 8.58
N LEU A 180 -11.01 9.82 8.29
CA LEU A 180 -10.66 10.30 6.94
C LEU A 180 -9.15 10.20 6.67
N ASP A 181 -8.36 10.06 7.72
CA ASP A 181 -6.90 9.94 7.60
C ASP A 181 -6.51 8.54 7.15
N ILE A 182 -5.51 8.48 6.27
CA ILE A 182 -4.84 7.23 5.97
C ILE A 182 -4.06 6.82 7.22
N GLY A 183 -4.17 5.56 7.62
CA GLY A 183 -3.58 5.05 8.84
C GLY A 183 -2.91 3.70 8.62
N ILE A 184 -3.51 2.67 9.19
CA ILE A 184 -2.99 1.32 9.36
C ILE A 184 -3.35 0.42 8.17
N VAL A 185 -4.50 0.67 7.51
CA VAL A 185 -5.06 -0.24 6.50
C VAL A 185 -4.14 -0.35 5.29
N ALA A 186 -3.71 0.78 4.71
CA ALA A 186 -2.86 0.78 3.52
C ALA A 186 -1.48 0.12 3.76
N PRO A 187 -0.72 0.45 4.84
CA PRO A 187 0.54 -0.23 5.13
C PRO A 187 0.42 -1.76 5.29
N LEU A 188 -0.60 -2.24 6.00
CA LEU A 188 -0.81 -3.68 6.18
C LEU A 188 -1.22 -4.37 4.88
N PHE A 189 -2.04 -3.70 4.06
CA PHE A 189 -2.40 -4.20 2.74
C PHE A 189 -1.18 -4.34 1.83
N ASP A 190 -0.29 -3.33 1.83
CA ASP A 190 0.99 -3.39 1.10
C ASP A 190 1.87 -4.53 1.59
N VAL A 191 2.01 -4.74 2.91
CA VAL A 191 2.76 -5.88 3.46
C VAL A 191 2.18 -7.20 2.96
N ALA A 192 0.87 -7.40 3.11
CA ALA A 192 0.23 -8.66 2.79
C ALA A 192 0.35 -9.03 1.30
N CYS A 193 0.28 -8.04 0.41
CA CYS A 193 0.37 -8.25 -1.03
C CYS A 193 1.82 -8.32 -1.55
N ARG A 194 2.76 -7.56 -0.97
CA ARG A 194 4.13 -7.45 -1.50
C ARG A 194 5.11 -8.43 -0.84
N CYS A 195 4.99 -8.68 0.46
CA CYS A 195 5.84 -9.60 1.18
C CYS A 195 5.52 -11.05 0.79
N ARG A 196 6.53 -11.84 0.40
CA ARG A 196 6.39 -13.28 0.13
C ARG A 196 6.61 -14.17 1.35
N ASP A 197 7.09 -13.61 2.46
CA ASP A 197 7.25 -14.42 3.66
C ASP A 197 5.87 -14.91 4.14
N PRO A 198 5.64 -16.23 4.20
CA PRO A 198 4.32 -16.78 4.46
C PRO A 198 3.79 -16.41 5.84
N GLY A 199 4.67 -16.26 6.83
CA GLY A 199 4.30 -15.91 8.21
C GLY A 199 3.90 -14.45 8.35
N ILE A 200 4.73 -13.54 7.82
CA ILE A 200 4.51 -12.10 7.91
C ILE A 200 3.21 -11.70 7.20
N ARG A 201 3.02 -12.17 5.96
CA ARG A 201 1.85 -11.78 5.17
C ARG A 201 0.53 -12.27 5.76
N ARG A 202 0.52 -13.47 6.37
CA ARG A 202 -0.64 -14.00 7.09
C ARG A 202 -0.94 -13.20 8.37
N ARG A 203 0.08 -12.77 9.11
CA ARG A 203 -0.10 -11.87 10.27
C ARG A 203 -0.67 -10.51 9.86
N ALA A 204 -0.19 -9.92 8.76
CA ALA A 204 -0.76 -8.68 8.24
C ALA A 204 -2.27 -8.82 7.92
N VAL A 205 -2.67 -9.90 7.25
CA VAL A 205 -4.08 -10.22 6.99
C VAL A 205 -4.86 -10.44 8.28
N HIS A 206 -4.27 -11.09 9.27
CA HIS A 206 -4.90 -11.31 10.57
C HIS A 206 -5.23 -9.98 11.25
N VAL A 207 -4.27 -9.05 11.32
CA VAL A 207 -4.51 -7.72 11.91
C VAL A 207 -5.59 -6.95 11.14
N LEU A 208 -5.55 -6.95 9.80
CA LEU A 208 -6.60 -6.33 8.98
C LEU A 208 -8.00 -6.91 9.31
N THR A 209 -8.09 -8.24 9.44
CA THR A 209 -9.34 -8.95 9.75
C THR A 209 -9.90 -8.57 11.13
N LEU A 210 -9.04 -8.28 12.12
CA LEU A 210 -9.47 -7.94 13.47
C LEU A 210 -9.82 -6.45 13.66
N SER A 211 -9.25 -5.59 12.83
CA SER A 211 -9.24 -4.13 13.06
C SER A 211 -10.58 -3.41 12.95
N ASP A 212 -11.56 -3.97 12.23
CA ASP A 212 -12.87 -3.37 11.91
C ASP A 212 -12.80 -1.85 11.61
N ARG A 213 -11.83 -1.50 10.78
CA ARG A 213 -11.41 -0.11 10.53
C ARG A 213 -11.76 0.34 9.12
N GLN A 214 -12.25 1.58 9.01
CA GLN A 214 -12.54 2.29 7.78
C GLN A 214 -11.74 3.61 7.72
N GLU A 215 -10.89 3.77 6.70
CA GLU A 215 -10.03 4.94 6.46
C GLU A 215 -10.44 5.61 5.14
N GLY A 216 -11.41 6.51 5.20
CA GLY A 216 -12.06 7.07 4.02
C GLY A 216 -12.67 5.97 3.16
N ILE A 217 -12.09 5.70 1.98
CA ILE A 217 -12.51 4.63 1.07
C ILE A 217 -11.84 3.27 1.37
N TYR A 218 -10.85 3.22 2.25
CA TYR A 218 -10.14 1.99 2.59
C TYR A 218 -10.86 1.24 3.71
N SER A 219 -11.45 0.09 3.38
CA SER A 219 -11.98 -0.86 4.36
C SER A 219 -10.93 -1.91 4.71
N SER A 220 -10.65 -2.08 6.00
CA SER A 220 -9.78 -3.15 6.51
C SER A 220 -10.29 -4.55 6.15
N GLY A 221 -11.60 -4.77 6.21
CA GLY A 221 -12.24 -6.03 5.84
C GLY A 221 -12.05 -6.36 4.36
N LEU A 222 -12.38 -5.40 3.47
CA LEU A 222 -12.17 -5.59 2.03
C LEU A 222 -10.68 -5.77 1.69
N ALA A 223 -9.80 -5.03 2.36
CA ALA A 223 -8.35 -5.17 2.22
C ALA A 223 -7.89 -6.58 2.63
N ALA A 224 -8.39 -7.13 3.74
CA ALA A 224 -8.09 -8.49 4.19
C ALA A 224 -8.56 -9.55 3.17
N ILE A 225 -9.77 -9.38 2.62
CA ILE A 225 -10.33 -10.29 1.60
C ILE A 225 -9.44 -10.31 0.35
N ILE A 226 -9.10 -9.13 -0.17
CA ILE A 226 -8.27 -9.01 -1.37
C ILE A 226 -6.88 -9.57 -1.12
N ALA A 227 -6.24 -9.21 0.00
CA ALA A 227 -4.90 -9.67 0.34
C ALA A 227 -4.84 -11.18 0.53
N ARG A 228 -5.87 -11.79 1.14
CA ARG A 228 -6.00 -13.25 1.23
C ARG A 228 -6.10 -13.89 -0.14
N GLY A 229 -6.90 -13.31 -1.04
CA GLY A 229 -6.99 -13.76 -2.44
C GLY A 229 -5.65 -13.71 -3.17
N VAL A 230 -4.85 -12.66 -2.96
CA VAL A 230 -3.48 -12.57 -3.49
C VAL A 230 -2.62 -13.72 -2.98
N ILE A 231 -2.59 -13.94 -1.66
CA ILE A 231 -1.81 -15.04 -1.04
C ILE A 231 -2.21 -16.39 -1.65
N GLU A 232 -3.50 -16.68 -1.72
CA GLU A 232 -3.98 -17.97 -2.20
C GLU A 232 -3.66 -18.21 -3.68
N VAL A 233 -3.72 -17.18 -4.54
CA VAL A 233 -3.36 -17.30 -5.96
C VAL A 233 -1.85 -17.50 -6.13
N GLU A 234 -1.03 -16.73 -5.39
CA GLU A 234 0.42 -16.81 -5.48
C GLU A 234 0.96 -18.15 -4.95
N GLU A 235 0.34 -18.71 -3.91
CA GLU A 235 0.78 -19.93 -3.24
C GLU A 235 0.08 -21.20 -3.76
N GLU A 236 -0.83 -21.09 -4.73
CA GLU A 236 -1.60 -22.22 -5.25
C GLU A 236 -0.70 -23.35 -5.80
N GLY A 237 -0.82 -24.53 -5.20
CA GLY A 237 -0.08 -25.74 -5.57
C GLY A 237 1.35 -25.80 -5.04
N LEU A 238 1.73 -24.92 -4.09
CA LEU A 238 3.07 -24.83 -3.52
C LEU A 238 3.07 -25.17 -2.02
N ASP A 239 4.15 -25.79 -1.54
CA ASP A 239 4.45 -25.95 -0.10
C ASP A 239 5.35 -24.78 0.33
N VAL A 240 4.74 -23.63 0.66
CA VAL A 240 5.44 -22.37 0.92
C VAL A 240 5.91 -22.29 2.38
N LYS A 241 7.24 -22.32 2.57
CA LYS A 241 7.90 -22.21 3.88
C LYS A 241 8.70 -20.93 4.01
N VAL A 242 9.23 -20.43 2.90
CA VAL A 242 10.02 -19.19 2.82
C VAL A 242 9.62 -18.36 1.60
N ALA A 243 10.00 -17.08 1.61
CA ALA A 243 9.70 -16.14 0.54
C ALA A 243 10.12 -16.62 -0.87
N GLY A 244 11.23 -17.37 -0.95
CA GLY A 244 11.76 -17.89 -2.22
C GLY A 244 10.90 -18.97 -2.88
N ASP A 245 9.99 -19.62 -2.15
CA ASP A 245 9.17 -20.72 -2.66
C ASP A 245 8.08 -20.26 -3.63
N VAL A 246 7.69 -18.96 -3.57
CA VAL A 246 6.74 -18.34 -4.51
C VAL A 246 7.53 -17.74 -5.67
N PRO A 247 7.51 -18.33 -6.88
CA PRO A 247 8.30 -17.83 -8.00
C PRO A 247 7.71 -16.52 -8.57
N GLY A 248 8.55 -15.75 -9.26
CA GLY A 248 8.17 -14.44 -9.82
C GLY A 248 6.96 -14.48 -10.76
N TRP A 249 6.79 -15.54 -11.54
CA TRP A 249 5.65 -15.68 -12.46
C TRP A 249 4.32 -15.97 -11.75
N LYS A 250 4.34 -16.52 -10.53
CA LYS A 250 3.14 -16.69 -9.70
C LYS A 250 2.68 -15.39 -9.06
N ARG A 251 3.53 -14.36 -9.02
CA ARG A 251 3.22 -13.07 -8.37
C ARG A 251 2.02 -12.41 -9.03
N VAL A 252 1.08 -11.94 -8.21
CA VAL A 252 -0.04 -11.13 -8.68
C VAL A 252 0.47 -9.71 -8.97
N VAL A 253 0.33 -9.26 -10.22
CA VAL A 253 0.72 -7.91 -10.68
C VAL A 253 -0.39 -6.90 -10.55
N ARG A 254 -1.64 -7.35 -10.62
CA ARG A 254 -2.79 -6.49 -10.61
C ARG A 254 -4.00 -7.23 -10.06
N VAL A 255 -4.83 -6.50 -9.31
CA VAL A 255 -6.15 -6.97 -8.89
C VAL A 255 -7.20 -6.05 -9.48
N GLY A 256 -7.94 -6.53 -10.48
CA GLY A 256 -9.15 -5.88 -10.99
C GLY A 256 -10.27 -5.97 -9.96
N ARG A 257 -11.07 -4.92 -9.84
CA ARG A 257 -12.16 -4.83 -8.87
C ARG A 257 -13.38 -4.23 -9.56
N SER A 258 -14.50 -4.92 -9.50
CA SER A 258 -15.80 -4.37 -9.90
C SER A 258 -16.85 -4.74 -8.87
N PHE A 259 -17.65 -3.76 -8.46
CA PHE A 259 -18.70 -3.92 -7.48
C PHE A 259 -20.05 -4.08 -8.17
N ASP A 260 -20.94 -4.88 -7.59
CA ASP A 260 -22.32 -4.91 -8.04
C ASP A 260 -23.04 -3.58 -7.74
N GLY A 261 -24.18 -3.34 -8.39
CA GLY A 261 -24.90 -2.07 -8.28
C GLY A 261 -25.40 -1.74 -6.86
N GLU A 262 -25.46 -2.75 -5.99
CA GLU A 262 -25.84 -2.61 -4.57
C GLU A 262 -24.62 -2.44 -3.64
N GLY A 263 -23.40 -2.63 -4.15
CA GLY A 263 -22.16 -2.52 -3.39
C GLY A 263 -21.96 -3.63 -2.35
N ARG A 264 -22.69 -4.75 -2.46
CA ARG A 264 -22.64 -5.87 -1.51
C ARG A 264 -21.70 -6.99 -1.96
N ARG A 265 -21.33 -6.98 -3.25
CA ARG A 265 -20.47 -8.00 -3.84
C ARG A 265 -19.38 -7.37 -4.67
N ALA A 266 -18.18 -7.91 -4.56
CA ALA A 266 -17.05 -7.56 -5.41
C ALA A 266 -16.66 -8.75 -6.27
N ARG A 267 -16.52 -8.51 -7.56
CA ARG A 267 -15.79 -9.39 -8.47
C ARG A 267 -14.33 -8.94 -8.49
N LEU A 268 -13.45 -9.84 -8.08
CA LEU A 268 -12.01 -9.67 -8.01
C LEU A 268 -11.35 -10.48 -9.11
N GLU A 269 -10.41 -9.87 -9.82
CA GLU A 269 -9.65 -10.51 -10.90
C GLU A 269 -8.16 -10.40 -10.61
N PHE A 270 -7.51 -11.52 -10.33
CA PHE A 270 -6.10 -11.58 -9.98
C PHE A 270 -5.28 -11.93 -11.22
N PHE A 271 -4.43 -11.00 -11.65
CA PHE A 271 -3.58 -11.15 -12.82
C PHE A 271 -2.17 -11.50 -12.38
N THR A 272 -1.62 -12.60 -12.89
CA THR A 272 -0.22 -13.00 -12.69
C THR A 272 0.57 -12.83 -13.99
N MET A 273 1.91 -12.80 -13.89
CA MET A 273 2.74 -12.84 -15.08
C MET A 273 2.64 -14.23 -15.73
N GLY A 274 2.59 -14.28 -17.07
CA GLY A 274 2.65 -15.55 -17.81
C GLY A 274 3.96 -16.31 -17.54
N MET A 275 3.95 -17.62 -17.76
CA MET A 275 5.14 -18.46 -17.60
C MET A 275 6.09 -18.26 -18.81
N GLY A 276 7.03 -17.32 -18.69
CA GLY A 276 8.09 -17.07 -19.70
C GLY A 276 8.43 -15.58 -19.88
N GLU A 277 9.69 -15.25 -20.18
CA GLU A 277 10.10 -13.87 -20.47
C GLU A 277 9.36 -13.31 -21.69
N GLY A 278 8.70 -12.16 -21.54
CA GLY A 278 7.98 -11.47 -22.62
C GLY A 278 6.53 -11.89 -22.83
N GLN A 279 5.98 -12.82 -22.04
CA GLN A 279 4.54 -13.10 -22.04
C GLN A 279 3.80 -12.05 -21.19
N GLY A 280 2.74 -11.46 -21.75
CA GLY A 280 1.87 -10.51 -21.06
C GLY A 280 1.10 -11.13 -19.88
N GLU A 281 0.16 -10.36 -19.32
CA GLU A 281 -0.72 -10.87 -18.25
C GLU A 281 -1.47 -12.13 -18.72
N GLY A 282 -1.43 -13.19 -17.89
CA GLY A 282 -2.23 -14.39 -18.13
C GLY A 282 -3.73 -14.15 -17.92
N ALA A 283 -4.57 -15.14 -18.25
CA ALA A 283 -5.98 -15.07 -17.91
C ALA A 283 -6.16 -14.92 -16.38
N PRO A 284 -7.00 -13.98 -15.90
CA PRO A 284 -7.11 -13.74 -14.48
C PRO A 284 -7.79 -14.88 -13.76
N VAL A 285 -7.35 -15.14 -12.52
CA VAL A 285 -8.15 -15.92 -11.57
C VAL A 285 -9.29 -15.02 -11.10
N VAL A 286 -10.53 -15.43 -11.32
CA VAL A 286 -11.72 -14.64 -10.97
C VAL A 286 -12.33 -15.18 -9.69
N ARG A 287 -12.64 -14.29 -8.74
CA ARG A 287 -13.36 -14.62 -7.51
C ARG A 287 -14.47 -13.62 -7.29
N VAL A 288 -15.62 -14.09 -6.80
CA VAL A 288 -16.70 -13.22 -6.34
C VAL A 288 -16.82 -13.36 -4.84
N VAL A 289 -16.79 -12.22 -4.16
CA VAL A 289 -16.81 -12.15 -2.69
C VAL A 289 -17.94 -11.25 -2.25
N ASP A 290 -18.61 -11.67 -1.18
CA ASP A 290 -19.59 -10.86 -0.48
C ASP A 290 -18.88 -10.16 0.69
N PHE A 291 -19.19 -8.90 0.97
CA PHE A 291 -18.58 -8.14 2.06
C PHE A 291 -19.53 -7.09 2.65
#